data_AF-A0A922LI35-F1
#
_entry.id   AF-A0A922LI35-F1
#
_cell.length_a   1.000
_cell.length_b   1.000
_cell.length_c   1.000
_cell.angle_alpha   90.00
_cell.angle_beta   90.00
_cell.angle_gamma   90.00
#
_symmetry.space_group_name_H-M   'P 1'
#
loop_
_entity.id
_entity.type
_entity.pdbx_description
1 polymer ?
#
loop_
_entity_poly.entity_id
_entity_poly.type
_entity_poly.pdbx_seq_one_letter_code
_entity_poly.pdbx_strand_id
1 'polypeptide(L)'
;MIELRKLVFRSITVICIGYIIRCFLNKSTDSYTYHINPSIELNDQLIINKNYGKLEKIDLMNYSGPESLIYHDGSLYATVIQGKILKINNSGIYVHATLGSPNCVGVHECGRPLGLKLFNNSENFLVTDAYLGVFSVSVKDGSVKKLFPLDEDFKVTFFDDSVMLPNGSLVITEASTKILYDIYGQQF
;
A
#
# COMPACT_ATOMS: atom_id res chain seq x y z
N MET A 1 -43.61 -26.43 44.03
CA MET A 1 -42.57 -27.33 43.47
C MET A 1 -42.23 -27.08 42.00
N ILE A 2 -43.20 -26.77 41.13
CA ILE A 2 -42.97 -26.54 39.68
C ILE A 2 -42.11 -25.29 39.40
N GLU A 3 -42.39 -24.17 40.08
CA GLU A 3 -41.63 -22.92 39.88
C GLU A 3 -40.17 -23.02 40.36
N LEU A 4 -39.91 -23.77 41.44
CA LEU A 4 -38.55 -24.03 41.90
C LEU A 4 -37.77 -24.89 40.88
N ARG A 5 -38.42 -25.89 40.24
CA ARG A 5 -37.80 -26.68 39.17
C ARG A 5 -37.48 -25.84 37.93
N LYS A 6 -38.35 -24.90 37.55
CA LYS A 6 -38.10 -23.98 36.43
C LYS A 6 -36.94 -23.03 36.72
N LEU A 7 -36.85 -22.51 37.95
CA LEU A 7 -35.75 -21.65 38.37
C LEU A 7 -34.41 -22.40 38.34
N VAL A 8 -34.38 -23.61 38.91
CA VAL A 8 -33.19 -24.48 38.91
C VAL A 8 -32.77 -24.83 37.48
N PHE A 9 -33.72 -25.15 36.60
CA PHE A 9 -33.42 -25.45 35.20
C PHE A 9 -32.82 -24.24 34.47
N ARG A 10 -33.38 -23.03 34.64
CA ARG A 10 -32.85 -21.80 34.05
C ARG A 10 -31.43 -21.48 34.54
N SER A 11 -31.16 -21.66 35.82
CA SER A 11 -29.81 -21.45 36.38
C SER A 11 -28.80 -22.43 35.78
N ILE A 12 -29.18 -23.70 35.62
CA ILE A 12 -28.33 -24.71 34.97
C ILE A 12 -28.07 -24.32 33.51
N THR A 13 -29.10 -23.90 32.76
CA THR A 13 -28.93 -23.48 31.36
C THR A 13 -27.96 -22.31 31.22
N VAL A 14 -28.06 -21.30 32.09
CA VAL A 14 -27.16 -20.12 32.06
C VAL A 14 -25.72 -20.52 32.37
N ILE A 15 -25.51 -21.41 33.35
CA ILE A 15 -24.18 -21.93 33.69
C ILE A 15 -23.59 -22.73 32.52
N CYS A 16 -24.40 -23.59 31.87
CA CYS A 16 -23.96 -24.35 30.69
C CYS A 16 -23.58 -23.42 29.53
N ILE A 17 -24.37 -22.38 29.24
CA ILE A 17 -24.07 -21.40 28.19
C ILE A 17 -22.78 -20.63 28.52
N GLY A 18 -22.61 -20.19 29.76
CA GLY A 18 -21.39 -19.51 30.21
C GLY A 18 -20.15 -20.40 30.10
N TYR A 19 -20.28 -21.70 30.41
CA TYR A 19 -19.20 -22.67 30.24
C TYR A 19 -18.84 -22.88 28.77
N ILE A 20 -19.83 -23.01 27.89
CA ILE A 20 -19.62 -23.14 26.44
C ILE A 20 -18.92 -21.89 25.88
N ILE A 21 -19.37 -20.69 26.23
CA ILE A 21 -18.74 -19.43 25.80
C ILE A 21 -17.29 -19.36 26.28
N ARG A 22 -17.00 -19.75 27.52
CA ARG A 22 -15.63 -19.83 28.04
C ARG A 22 -14.76 -20.80 27.23
N CYS A 23 -15.27 -21.96 26.86
CA CYS A 23 -14.54 -22.92 26.01
C CYS A 23 -14.22 -22.35 24.62
N PHE A 24 -15.10 -21.54 24.04
CA PHE A 24 -14.87 -20.92 22.73
C PHE A 24 -14.02 -19.64 22.77
N LEU A 25 -14.05 -18.87 23.86
CA LEU A 25 -13.22 -17.68 24.04
C LEU A 25 -11.78 -18.01 24.41
N ASN A 26 -11.51 -19.21 24.93
CA ASN A 26 -10.16 -19.67 25.26
C ASN A 26 -9.48 -20.36 24.09
N LYS A 27 -9.86 -20.01 22.85
CA LYS A 27 -9.15 -20.44 21.66
C LYS A 27 -7.79 -19.74 21.66
N SER A 28 -6.81 -20.42 22.25
CA SER A 28 -5.41 -20.05 22.23
C SER A 28 -5.05 -19.59 20.83
N THR A 29 -4.65 -18.34 20.69
CA THR A 29 -3.90 -17.91 19.52
C THR A 29 -2.62 -18.72 19.56
N ASP A 30 -2.54 -19.79 18.78
CA ASP A 30 -1.33 -20.59 18.64
C ASP A 30 -0.23 -19.65 18.15
N SER A 31 0.57 -19.19 19.10
CA SER A 31 1.75 -18.37 18.86
C SER A 31 2.78 -19.27 18.19
N TYR A 32 2.75 -19.34 16.87
CA TYR A 32 3.81 -20.00 16.11
C TYR A 32 5.07 -19.15 16.25
N THR A 33 6.01 -19.65 17.04
CA THR A 33 7.35 -19.06 17.09
C THR A 33 8.08 -19.54 15.85
N TYR A 34 8.19 -18.67 14.84
CA TYR A 34 8.99 -18.96 13.67
C TYR A 34 10.47 -18.85 14.05
N HIS A 35 11.15 -19.98 14.19
CA HIS A 35 12.59 -20.01 14.34
C HIS A 35 13.20 -19.75 12.96
N ILE A 36 13.66 -18.52 12.75
CA ILE A 36 14.46 -18.17 11.58
C ILE A 36 15.73 -19.02 11.67
N ASN A 37 16.02 -19.81 10.63
CA ASN A 37 17.32 -20.47 10.54
C ASN A 37 18.41 -19.40 10.65
N PRO A 38 19.49 -19.65 11.42
CA PRO A 38 20.60 -18.70 11.50
C PRO A 38 21.06 -18.34 10.09
N SER A 39 21.40 -17.06 9.90
CA SER A 39 21.85 -16.55 8.60
C SER A 39 22.91 -17.47 8.03
N ILE A 40 22.77 -17.84 6.75
CA ILE A 40 23.81 -18.57 6.02
C ILE A 40 25.13 -17.83 6.24
N GLU A 41 26.13 -18.51 6.80
CA GLU A 41 27.45 -17.92 6.95
C GLU A 41 27.95 -17.53 5.56
N LEU A 42 28.22 -16.25 5.40
CA LEU A 42 28.73 -15.67 4.16
C LEU A 42 30.09 -16.34 3.87
N ASN A 43 30.17 -17.12 2.78
CA ASN A 43 31.39 -17.80 2.35
C ASN A 43 32.54 -16.79 2.17
N ASP A 44 33.75 -17.15 2.61
CA ASP A 44 34.99 -16.38 2.44
C ASP A 44 35.33 -16.05 0.97
N GLN A 45 34.68 -16.70 0.01
CA GLN A 45 34.75 -16.39 -1.42
C GLN A 45 33.93 -15.16 -1.85
N LEU A 46 33.13 -14.58 -0.94
CA LEU A 46 32.35 -13.39 -1.23
C LEU A 46 33.26 -12.17 -1.25
N ILE A 47 33.54 -11.68 -2.45
CA ILE A 47 34.32 -10.46 -2.66
C ILE A 47 33.42 -9.27 -2.36
N ILE A 48 33.84 -8.41 -1.43
CA ILE A 48 33.17 -7.14 -1.15
C ILE A 48 33.03 -6.34 -2.45
N ASN A 49 31.79 -6.08 -2.84
CA ASN A 49 31.50 -5.23 -4.00
C ASN A 49 31.79 -3.76 -3.63
N LYS A 50 32.99 -3.29 -3.99
CA LYS A 50 33.41 -1.91 -3.75
C LYS A 50 32.67 -0.87 -4.62
N ASN A 51 31.79 -1.30 -5.54
CA ASN A 51 31.01 -0.38 -6.37
C ASN A 51 29.94 0.37 -5.57
N TYR A 52 29.45 -0.19 -4.46
CA TYR A 52 28.45 0.47 -3.61
C TYR A 52 28.97 1.75 -2.93
N GLY A 53 30.30 1.91 -2.79
CA GLY A 53 30.91 3.13 -2.25
C GLY A 53 30.94 4.32 -3.23
N LYS A 54 30.51 4.13 -4.49
CA LYS A 54 30.48 5.15 -5.54
C LYS A 54 29.06 5.61 -5.89
N LEU A 55 28.07 5.26 -5.06
CA LEU A 55 26.69 5.68 -5.29
C LEU A 55 26.52 7.15 -4.92
N GLU A 56 25.97 7.92 -5.84
CA GLU A 56 25.53 9.28 -5.59
C GLU A 56 24.04 9.28 -5.22
N LYS A 57 23.69 9.95 -4.12
CA LYS A 57 22.30 10.11 -3.72
C LYS A 57 21.71 11.28 -4.49
N ILE A 58 20.62 11.04 -5.23
CA ILE A 58 19.80 12.11 -5.78
C ILE A 58 19.03 12.76 -4.63
N ASP A 59 19.27 14.05 -4.40
CA ASP A 59 18.50 14.83 -3.43
C ASP A 59 17.13 15.17 -4.02
N LEU A 60 16.07 14.61 -3.42
CA LEU A 60 14.69 14.86 -3.83
C LEU A 60 14.11 16.16 -3.24
N MET A 61 14.97 17.06 -2.75
CA MET A 61 14.61 18.33 -2.12
C MET A 61 13.69 18.10 -0.92
N ASN A 62 12.44 18.56 -0.99
CA ASN A 62 11.44 18.42 0.07
C ASN A 62 10.53 17.19 -0.09
N TYR A 63 10.80 16.33 -1.09
CA TYR A 63 10.04 15.10 -1.32
C TYR A 63 10.73 13.91 -0.67
N SER A 64 9.93 12.90 -0.31
CA SER A 64 10.43 11.72 0.41
C SER A 64 9.63 10.47 0.05
N GLY A 65 10.21 9.31 0.38
CA GLY A 65 9.60 8.01 0.12
C GLY A 65 9.24 7.79 -1.35
N PRO A 66 10.21 7.81 -2.28
CA PRO A 66 9.95 7.36 -3.64
C PRO A 66 9.60 5.87 -3.61
N GLU A 67 8.40 5.51 -4.07
CA GLU A 67 7.91 4.12 -3.97
C GLU A 67 8.05 3.35 -5.28
N SER A 68 7.68 3.97 -6.40
CA SER A 68 7.78 3.34 -7.72
C SER A 68 8.47 4.27 -8.71
N LEU A 69 9.25 3.69 -9.62
CA LEU A 69 10.25 4.37 -10.46
C LEU A 69 10.12 3.91 -11.90
N ILE A 70 10.15 4.84 -12.85
CA ILE A 70 10.19 4.56 -14.29
C ILE A 70 11.19 5.46 -14.98
N TYR A 71 12.03 4.91 -15.84
CA TYR A 71 12.82 5.71 -16.79
C TYR A 71 12.15 5.72 -18.16
N HIS A 72 11.88 6.91 -18.69
CA HIS A 72 11.25 7.09 -19.99
C HIS A 72 11.67 8.43 -20.61
N ASP A 73 12.02 8.42 -21.91
CA ASP A 73 12.37 9.60 -22.70
C ASP A 73 13.36 10.55 -22.01
N GLY A 74 14.46 9.99 -21.50
CA GLY A 74 15.54 10.77 -20.87
C GLY A 74 15.22 11.30 -19.47
N SER A 75 14.07 10.95 -18.90
CA SER A 75 13.65 11.37 -17.57
C SER A 75 13.33 10.18 -16.68
N LEU A 76 13.70 10.28 -15.41
CA LEU A 76 13.27 9.38 -14.35
C LEU A 76 12.00 9.93 -13.71
N TYR A 77 10.99 9.10 -13.57
CA TYR A 77 9.74 9.41 -12.91
C TYR A 77 9.64 8.64 -11.61
N ALA A 78 9.17 9.28 -10.55
CA ALA A 78 9.04 8.67 -9.24
C ALA A 78 7.73 9.08 -8.55
N THR A 79 6.98 8.13 -7.99
CA THR A 79 5.87 8.44 -7.09
C THR A 79 6.41 8.70 -5.69
N VAL A 80 5.89 9.72 -4.99
CA VAL A 80 6.34 10.09 -3.64
C VAL A 80 5.20 10.19 -2.66
N ILE A 81 5.52 10.16 -1.36
CA ILE A 81 4.54 10.13 -0.26
C ILE A 81 3.54 11.29 -0.27
N GLN A 82 3.92 12.45 -0.84
CA GLN A 82 3.06 13.64 -0.92
C GLN A 82 1.98 13.57 -2.02
N GLY A 83 1.69 12.38 -2.58
CA GLY A 83 0.65 12.24 -3.59
C GLY A 83 1.05 12.75 -4.97
N LYS A 84 2.36 12.76 -5.27
CA LYS A 84 2.92 13.39 -6.47
C LYS A 84 3.72 12.40 -7.31
N ILE A 85 3.80 12.72 -8.59
CA ILE A 85 4.71 12.09 -9.54
C ILE A 85 5.77 13.13 -9.87
N LEU A 86 7.02 12.84 -9.53
CA LEU A 86 8.17 13.68 -9.87
C LEU A 86 8.70 13.29 -11.25
N LYS A 87 9.20 14.28 -11.99
CA LYS A 87 10.01 14.11 -13.19
C LYS A 87 11.40 14.65 -12.89
N ILE A 88 12.40 13.79 -13.05
CA ILE A 88 13.80 14.02 -12.68
C ILE A 88 14.63 13.87 -13.95
N ASN A 89 15.34 14.93 -14.32
CA ASN A 89 16.26 14.92 -15.46
C ASN A 89 17.42 15.90 -15.22
N ASN A 90 18.27 16.09 -16.23
CA ASN A 90 19.44 16.96 -16.14
C ASN A 90 19.11 18.43 -15.84
N SER A 91 17.87 18.87 -16.09
CA SER A 91 17.42 20.24 -15.79
C SER A 91 16.99 20.40 -14.33
N GLY A 92 16.70 19.29 -13.63
CA GLY A 92 16.29 19.29 -12.23
C GLY A 92 15.13 18.34 -11.94
N ILE A 93 14.43 18.63 -10.84
CA ILE A 93 13.30 17.86 -10.33
C ILE A 93 12.04 18.72 -10.38
N TYR A 94 10.99 18.20 -11.02
CA TYR A 94 9.73 18.90 -11.21
C TYR A 94 8.55 18.02 -10.81
N VAL A 95 7.45 18.64 -10.38
CA VAL A 95 6.18 17.93 -10.20
C VAL A 95 5.55 17.73 -11.57
N HIS A 96 5.45 16.47 -12.01
CA HIS A 96 4.78 16.11 -13.26
C HIS A 96 3.27 16.05 -13.07
N ALA A 97 2.81 15.46 -11.95
CA ALA A 97 1.39 15.39 -11.62
C ALA A 97 1.18 15.37 -10.09
N THR A 98 -0.01 15.81 -9.66
CA THR A 98 -0.52 15.68 -8.30
C THR A 98 -1.86 14.95 -8.36
N LEU A 99 -2.02 13.87 -7.60
CA LEU A 99 -3.24 13.05 -7.63
C LEU A 99 -4.30 13.55 -6.65
N GLY A 100 -3.88 13.93 -5.44
CA GLY A 100 -4.76 14.38 -4.38
C GLY A 100 -5.42 15.73 -4.64
N SER A 101 -6.41 16.03 -3.81
CA SER A 101 -7.15 17.28 -3.87
C SER A 101 -6.25 18.50 -3.61
N PRO A 102 -6.53 19.65 -4.23
CA PRO A 102 -5.86 20.90 -3.86
C PRO A 102 -6.02 21.20 -2.36
N ASN A 103 -4.94 21.62 -1.71
CA ASN A 103 -4.91 21.94 -0.27
C ASN A 103 -5.31 20.77 0.64
N CYS A 104 -5.07 19.53 0.21
CA CYS A 104 -5.20 18.36 1.06
C CYS A 104 -4.31 18.46 2.31
N VAL A 105 -4.71 17.80 3.39
CA VAL A 105 -3.98 17.79 4.67
C VAL A 105 -3.54 16.38 5.04
N GLY A 106 -4.43 15.38 4.91
CA GLY A 106 -4.13 13.99 5.24
C GLY A 106 -3.69 13.17 4.04
N VAL A 107 -3.04 12.04 4.32
CA VAL A 107 -2.61 11.09 3.29
C VAL A 107 -3.78 10.53 2.48
N HIS A 108 -4.97 10.46 3.08
CA HIS A 108 -6.18 9.98 2.41
C HIS A 108 -6.70 10.95 1.35
N GLU A 109 -6.58 12.27 1.55
CA GLU A 109 -6.98 13.26 0.55
C GLU A 109 -5.84 13.66 -0.39
N CYS A 110 -4.60 13.64 0.10
CA CYS A 110 -3.41 13.92 -0.70
C CYS A 110 -3.03 12.75 -1.62
N GLY A 111 -3.40 11.53 -1.25
CA GLY A 111 -2.98 10.32 -1.93
C GLY A 111 -1.59 9.85 -1.51
N ARG A 112 -1.34 8.56 -1.75
CA ARG A 112 -0.05 7.89 -1.59
C ARG A 112 0.13 6.90 -2.73
N PRO A 113 0.67 7.34 -3.88
CA PRO A 113 0.87 6.49 -5.04
C PRO A 113 1.98 5.47 -4.83
N LEU A 114 1.60 4.20 -4.79
CA LEU A 114 2.50 3.06 -4.56
C LEU A 114 2.91 2.37 -5.86
N GLY A 115 2.05 2.39 -6.89
CA GLY A 115 2.32 1.78 -8.19
C GLY A 115 2.48 2.82 -9.31
N LEU A 116 3.42 2.58 -10.22
CA LEU A 116 3.65 3.38 -11.43
C LEU A 116 4.07 2.46 -12.59
N LYS A 117 3.33 2.47 -13.70
CA LYS A 117 3.66 1.71 -14.93
C LYS A 117 3.42 2.53 -16.19
N LEU A 118 4.20 2.32 -17.24
CA LEU A 118 3.85 2.81 -18.57
C LEU A 118 2.77 1.92 -19.18
N PHE A 119 1.79 2.53 -19.83
CA PHE A 119 0.79 1.82 -20.61
C PHE A 119 0.33 2.66 -21.80
N ASN A 120 -0.50 2.07 -22.66
CA ASN A 120 -1.00 2.71 -23.88
C ASN A 120 0.15 3.27 -24.74
N ASN A 121 1.07 2.39 -25.15
CA ASN A 121 2.27 2.73 -25.93
C ASN A 121 3.16 3.81 -25.27
N SER A 122 3.21 3.82 -23.94
CA SER A 122 3.97 4.80 -23.14
C SER A 122 3.44 6.24 -23.23
N GLU A 123 2.23 6.45 -23.72
CA GLU A 123 1.60 7.78 -23.72
C GLU A 123 1.08 8.16 -22.32
N ASN A 124 0.82 7.16 -21.47
CA ASN A 124 0.30 7.36 -20.12
C ASN A 124 1.03 6.51 -19.08
N PHE A 125 1.06 7.03 -17.86
CA PHE A 125 1.35 6.30 -16.65
C PHE A 125 0.06 5.73 -16.06
N LEU A 126 0.04 4.44 -15.76
CA LEU A 126 -0.93 3.80 -14.89
C LEU A 126 -0.41 3.95 -13.46
N VAL A 127 -1.15 4.67 -12.63
CA VAL A 127 -0.74 5.05 -11.28
C VAL A 127 -1.71 4.46 -10.28
N THR A 128 -1.19 3.69 -9.34
CA THR A 128 -1.99 3.05 -8.28
C THR A 128 -1.77 3.80 -6.98
N ASP A 129 -2.83 4.40 -6.47
CA ASP A 129 -2.84 5.12 -5.21
C ASP A 129 -3.52 4.31 -4.11
N ALA A 130 -2.85 4.25 -2.95
CA ALA A 130 -3.29 3.52 -1.78
C ALA A 130 -4.70 3.87 -1.33
N TYR A 131 -5.11 5.14 -1.48
CA TYR A 131 -6.37 5.65 -0.92
C TYR A 131 -7.28 6.24 -1.98
N LEU A 132 -6.72 6.71 -3.09
CA LEU A 132 -7.48 7.41 -4.12
C LEU A 132 -7.91 6.51 -5.28
N GLY A 133 -7.29 5.34 -5.47
CA GLY A 133 -7.61 4.38 -6.52
C GLY A 133 -6.59 4.36 -7.66
N VAL A 134 -7.01 4.02 -8.88
CA VAL A 134 -6.15 3.90 -10.06
C VAL A 134 -6.38 5.04 -11.03
N PHE A 135 -5.30 5.62 -11.54
CA PHE A 135 -5.29 6.78 -12.44
C PHE A 135 -4.50 6.50 -13.73
N SER A 136 -4.92 7.15 -14.79
CA SER A 136 -4.13 7.39 -15.99
C SER A 136 -3.56 8.79 -15.92
N VAL A 137 -2.24 8.93 -16.06
CA VAL A 137 -1.57 10.24 -16.08
C VAL A 137 -0.81 10.39 -17.39
N SER A 138 -1.11 11.41 -18.17
CA SER A 138 -0.43 11.68 -19.43
C SER A 138 1.06 11.92 -19.22
N VAL A 139 1.90 11.22 -19.99
CA VAL A 139 3.35 11.42 -19.99
C VAL A 139 3.73 12.80 -20.53
N LYS A 140 2.91 13.34 -21.45
CA LYS A 140 3.17 14.60 -22.16
C LYS A 140 2.99 15.83 -21.28
N ASP A 141 1.88 15.91 -20.56
CA ASP A 141 1.45 17.12 -19.85
C ASP A 141 1.04 16.90 -18.39
N GLY A 142 1.07 15.66 -17.91
CA GLY A 142 0.71 15.34 -16.53
C GLY A 142 -0.80 15.39 -16.24
N SER A 143 -1.65 15.50 -17.27
CA SER A 143 -3.10 15.45 -17.09
C SER A 143 -3.54 14.13 -16.45
N VAL A 144 -4.37 14.24 -15.41
CA VAL A 144 -4.79 13.11 -14.55
C VAL A 144 -6.22 12.72 -14.87
N LYS A 145 -6.47 11.43 -15.10
CA LYS A 145 -7.80 10.84 -15.28
C LYS A 145 -7.96 9.65 -14.33
N LYS A 146 -9.01 9.65 -13.51
CA LYS A 146 -9.35 8.51 -12.67
C LYS A 146 -9.89 7.36 -13.54
N LEU A 147 -9.36 6.15 -13.34
CA LEU A 147 -9.80 4.93 -14.01
C LEU A 147 -10.66 4.06 -13.09
N PHE A 148 -10.34 4.03 -11.80
CA PHE A 148 -11.06 3.21 -10.82
C PHE A 148 -10.85 3.72 -9.38
N PRO A 149 -11.86 3.64 -8.50
CA PRO A 149 -13.26 3.45 -8.81
C PRO A 149 -13.86 4.66 -9.54
N LEU A 150 -14.92 4.43 -10.33
CA LEU A 150 -15.67 5.48 -11.05
C LEU A 150 -16.96 5.89 -10.33
N ASP A 151 -17.46 5.01 -9.45
CA ASP A 151 -18.60 5.25 -8.57
C ASP A 151 -18.12 5.43 -7.11
N GLU A 152 -19.02 5.93 -6.27
CA GLU A 152 -18.77 6.13 -4.83
C GLU A 152 -19.05 4.88 -3.99
N ASP A 153 -19.68 3.85 -4.59
CA ASP A 153 -20.07 2.63 -3.89
C ASP A 153 -18.86 1.72 -3.63
N PHE A 154 -17.81 1.84 -4.44
CA PHE A 154 -16.56 1.14 -4.22
C PHE A 154 -15.61 1.95 -3.33
N LYS A 155 -15.29 1.40 -2.16
CA LYS A 155 -14.31 1.98 -1.24
C LYS A 155 -12.92 1.39 -1.47
N VAL A 156 -11.96 2.23 -1.82
CA VAL A 156 -10.53 1.87 -1.81
C VAL A 156 -10.08 1.66 -0.36
N THR A 157 -9.43 0.53 -0.07
CA THR A 157 -8.87 0.28 1.27
C THR A 157 -7.37 0.47 1.29
N PHE A 158 -6.62 -0.26 0.45
CA PHE A 158 -5.17 -0.12 0.37
C PHE A 158 -4.61 -0.73 -0.93
N PHE A 159 -4.72 -0.01 -2.05
CA PHE A 159 -4.17 -0.50 -3.32
C PHE A 159 -2.66 -0.32 -3.38
N ASP A 160 -1.98 -1.34 -3.90
CA ASP A 160 -0.52 -1.41 -3.91
C ASP A 160 0.03 -1.21 -5.32
N ASP A 161 -0.41 -2.02 -6.28
CA ASP A 161 0.00 -1.90 -7.68
C ASP A 161 -1.14 -2.30 -8.63
N SER A 162 -0.99 -1.97 -9.91
CA SER A 162 -1.94 -2.39 -10.94
C SER A 162 -1.26 -2.63 -12.28
N VAL A 163 -1.93 -3.34 -13.17
CA VAL A 163 -1.49 -3.53 -14.56
C VAL A 163 -2.69 -3.57 -15.50
N MET A 164 -2.53 -2.94 -16.66
CA MET A 164 -3.49 -3.02 -17.76
C MET A 164 -3.09 -4.19 -18.67
N LEU A 165 -3.97 -5.18 -18.83
CA LEU A 165 -3.76 -6.29 -19.75
C LEU A 165 -4.07 -5.88 -21.20
N PRO A 166 -3.55 -6.60 -22.21
CA PRO A 166 -3.78 -6.28 -23.63
C PRO A 166 -5.26 -6.25 -24.05
N ASN A 167 -6.12 -6.97 -23.35
CA ASN A 167 -7.56 -6.99 -23.58
C ASN A 167 -8.32 -5.82 -22.91
N GLY A 168 -7.61 -4.89 -22.27
CA GLY A 168 -8.18 -3.74 -21.55
C GLY A 168 -8.65 -4.06 -20.12
N SER A 169 -8.42 -5.26 -19.60
CA SER A 169 -8.74 -5.59 -18.20
C SER A 169 -7.70 -5.02 -17.24
N LEU A 170 -8.18 -4.38 -16.17
CA LEU A 170 -7.34 -3.84 -15.09
C LEU A 170 -7.21 -4.87 -13.98
N VAL A 171 -5.98 -5.24 -13.65
CA VAL A 171 -5.66 -6.08 -12.48
C VAL A 171 -5.05 -5.20 -11.42
N ILE A 172 -5.56 -5.25 -10.19
CA ILE A 172 -5.13 -4.42 -9.06
C ILE A 172 -4.74 -5.36 -7.91
N THR A 173 -3.63 -5.07 -7.24
CA THR A 173 -3.28 -5.70 -5.97
C THR A 173 -3.72 -4.81 -4.82
N GLU A 174 -4.31 -5.43 -3.81
CA GLU A 174 -4.78 -4.77 -2.59
C GLU A 174 -4.03 -5.36 -1.40
N ALA A 175 -3.21 -4.54 -0.74
CA ALA A 175 -2.37 -4.98 0.37
C ALA A 175 -3.20 -5.36 1.60
N SER A 176 -4.33 -4.69 1.82
CA SER A 176 -5.24 -4.99 2.93
C SER A 176 -6.65 -4.46 2.69
N THR A 177 -7.66 -5.25 3.06
CA THR A 177 -9.09 -4.86 3.12
C THR A 177 -9.51 -4.35 4.50
N LYS A 178 -8.67 -4.53 5.52
CA LYS A 178 -9.02 -4.26 6.93
C LYS A 178 -8.18 -3.18 7.57
N ILE A 179 -6.92 -3.07 7.17
CA ILE A 179 -5.96 -2.16 7.78
C ILE A 179 -5.62 -1.07 6.77
N LEU A 180 -6.21 0.10 6.97
CA LEU A 180 -5.66 1.34 6.43
C LEU A 180 -4.46 1.68 7.34
N TYR A 181 -3.26 1.30 6.92
CA TYR A 181 -2.06 1.70 7.64
C TYR A 181 -1.85 3.19 7.41
N ASP A 182 -1.85 3.96 8.51
CA ASP A 182 -1.32 5.31 8.53
C ASP A 182 0.19 5.17 8.74
N ILE A 183 0.94 5.03 7.63
CA ILE A 183 2.30 4.47 7.65
C ILE A 183 3.34 5.40 8.28
N TYR A 184 2.94 6.52 8.91
CA TYR A 184 3.84 7.39 9.68
C TYR A 184 3.19 7.94 10.94
N GLY A 185 2.86 7.04 11.87
CA GLY A 185 2.68 7.35 13.29
C GLY A 185 3.94 7.12 14.14
N GLN A 186 5.09 6.77 13.55
CA GLN A 186 6.37 6.66 14.27
C GLN A 186 7.47 7.36 13.47
N GLN A 187 7.89 8.51 13.98
CA GLN A 187 9.18 9.11 13.67
C GLN A 187 10.29 8.13 14.12
N PHE A 188 11.22 7.84 13.22
CA PHE A 188 12.57 7.42 13.60
C PHE A 188 13.44 8.66 13.74
#